data_AF-A0A919KDE5-F1
#
_entry.id   AF-A0A919KDE5-F1
#
_cell.length_a   1.000
_cell.length_b   1.000
_cell.length_c   1.000
_cell.angle_alpha   90.00
_cell.angle_beta   90.00
_cell.angle_gamma   90.00
#
_symmetry.space_group_name_H-M   'P 1'
#
loop_
_entity.id
_entity.type
_entity.pdbx_description
1 polymer ?
#
loop_
_entity_poly.entity_id
_entity_poly.type
_entity_poly.pdbx_seq_one_letter_code
_entity_poly.pdbx_strand_id
1 'polypeptide(L)' 'MSRMWAIQEDTPHGQLLSWNGRTIVHDSRPELEFLLTGDIRIVPCPPSIPPEQTIALPHLPQFAHHRFPLRREDYR' A
#
# COMPACT_ATOMS: atom_id res chain seq x y z
N MET A 1 7.79 15.98 4.10
CA MET A 1 6.91 14.81 4.31
C MET A 1 7.18 13.82 3.19
N SER A 2 7.65 12.62 3.51
CA SER A 2 7.86 11.56 2.52
C SER A 2 6.53 11.25 1.84
N ARG A 3 6.55 11.15 0.51
CA ARG A 3 5.34 10.94 -0.29
C ARG A 3 4.87 9.50 -0.11
N MET A 4 3.79 9.29 0.63
CA MET A 4 3.16 7.98 0.79
C MET A 4 2.32 7.63 -0.44
N TRP A 5 2.25 6.34 -0.75
CA TRP A 5 1.45 5.78 -1.81
C TRP A 5 0.32 4.97 -1.21
N ALA A 6 -0.90 5.16 -1.72
CA ALA A 6 -2.08 4.41 -1.35
C ALA A 6 -2.48 3.44 -2.46
N ILE A 7 -3.25 2.41 -2.10
CA ILE A 7 -3.77 1.42 -3.04
C ILE A 7 -5.23 1.76 -3.33
N GLN A 8 -5.60 1.76 -4.59
CA GLN A 8 -6.94 2.03 -5.09
C GLN A 8 -7.42 0.87 -5.97
N GLU A 9 -8.71 0.59 -6.01
CA GLU A 9 -9.28 -0.34 -6.99
C GLU A 9 -9.11 0.20 -8.43
N ASP A 10 -8.86 -0.67 -9.40
CA ASP A 10 -8.77 -0.30 -10.83
C ASP A 10 -10.16 -0.17 -11.47
N THR A 11 -10.98 0.75 -10.96
CA THR A 11 -12.28 1.10 -11.53
C THR A 11 -12.46 2.62 -11.64
N PRO A 12 -13.37 3.13 -12.50
CA PRO A 12 -13.58 4.57 -12.69
C PRO A 12 -13.91 5.36 -11.41
N HIS A 13 -14.45 4.68 -10.39
CA HIS A 13 -14.76 5.24 -9.07
C HIS A 13 -14.13 4.40 -7.95
N GLY A 14 -12.96 3.81 -8.23
CA GLY A 14 -12.28 2.89 -7.33
C GLY A 14 -12.04 3.52 -5.97
N GLN A 15 -12.32 2.77 -4.92
CA GLN A 15 -12.11 3.25 -3.55
C GLN A 15 -10.68 2.97 -3.12
N LEU A 16 -10.20 3.74 -2.13
CA LEU A 16 -8.94 3.43 -1.49
C LEU A 16 -9.12 2.20 -0.63
N LEU A 17 -8.20 1.24 -0.78
CA LEU A 17 -8.21 0.06 0.06
C LEU A 17 -7.92 0.46 1.50
N SER A 18 -8.70 -0.12 2.40
CA SER A 18 -8.60 0.15 3.82
C SER A 18 -8.62 -1.15 4.62
N TRP A 19 -8.00 -1.09 5.79
CA TRP A 19 -7.99 -2.16 6.76
C TRP A 19 -8.38 -1.59 8.12
N ASN A 20 -9.42 -2.16 8.75
CA ASN A 20 -10.00 -1.66 10.00
C ASN A 20 -10.29 -0.15 9.97
N GLY A 21 -10.81 0.35 8.84
CA GLY A 21 -11.13 1.77 8.65
C GLY A 21 -9.92 2.69 8.43
N ARG A 22 -8.70 2.15 8.26
CA ARG A 22 -7.49 2.91 7.95
C ARG A 22 -7.04 2.66 6.52
N THR A 23 -6.68 3.72 5.79
CA THR A 23 -6.18 3.60 4.41
C THR A 23 -4.82 2.90 4.40
N ILE A 24 -4.70 1.89 3.54
CA ILE A 24 -3.44 1.16 3.38
C ILE A 24 -2.47 2.02 2.58
N VAL A 25 -1.27 2.22 3.13
CA VAL A 25 -0.23 3.04 2.53
C VAL A 25 1.13 2.36 2.53
N HIS A 26 2.05 2.80 1.68
CA HIS A 26 3.45 2.43 1.70
C HIS A 26 4.34 3.58 1.23
N ASP A 27 5.60 3.59 1.64
CA ASP A 27 6.56 4.62 1.24
C ASP A 27 7.19 4.33 -0.14
N SER A 28 7.18 3.06 -0.57
CA SER A 28 7.77 2.60 -1.83
C SER A 28 6.72 2.12 -2.81
N ARG A 29 6.49 2.89 -3.88
CA ARG A 29 5.63 2.46 -4.99
C ARG A 29 6.12 1.18 -5.69
N PRO A 30 7.40 1.02 -6.03
CA PRO A 30 7.87 -0.21 -6.68
C PRO A 30 7.65 -1.47 -5.83
N GLU A 31 7.69 -1.36 -4.51
CA GLU A 31 7.41 -2.50 -3.63
C GLU A 31 5.93 -2.87 -3.61
N LEU A 32 5.03 -1.87 -3.64
CA LEU A 32 3.60 -2.12 -3.82
C LEU A 32 3.32 -2.79 -5.18
N GLU A 33 3.94 -2.30 -6.26
CA GLU A 33 3.79 -2.87 -7.60
C GLU A 33 4.33 -4.31 -7.69
N PHE A 34 5.34 -4.65 -6.87
CA PHE A 34 5.89 -6.00 -6.81
C PHE A 34 5.02 -6.98 -6.01
N LEU A 35 4.53 -6.57 -4.84
CA LEU A 35 3.73 -7.43 -3.97
C LEU A 35 2.31 -7.62 -4.45
N LEU A 36 1.74 -6.56 -5.00
CA LEU A 36 0.32 -6.50 -5.29
C LEU A 36 0.12 -6.68 -6.79
N THR A 37 -0.50 -7.80 -7.14
CA THR A 37 -0.90 -8.11 -8.51
C THR A 37 -2.43 -8.15 -8.61
N GLY A 38 -3.00 -7.62 -9.69
CA GLY A 38 -4.44 -7.66 -9.96
C GLY A 38 -5.01 -6.31 -10.37
N ASP A 39 -6.33 -6.18 -10.29
CA ASP A 39 -7.10 -4.98 -10.69
C ASP A 39 -7.01 -3.86 -9.64
N ILE A 40 -5.79 -3.38 -9.41
CA ILE A 40 -5.50 -2.29 -8.47
C ILE A 40 -4.59 -1.24 -9.09
N ARG A 41 -4.67 -0.02 -8.56
CA ARG A 41 -3.83 1.11 -8.91
C ARG A 41 -3.10 1.61 -7.68
N ILE A 42 -1.87 2.08 -7.88
CA ILE A 42 -1.08 2.72 -6.84
C ILE A 42 -1.05 4.21 -7.13
N VAL A 43 -1.63 4.98 -6.21
CA VAL A 43 -1.82 6.42 -6.35
C VAL A 43 -1.14 7.15 -5.19
N PRO A 44 -0.75 8.42 -5.34
CA PRO A 44 -0.29 9.21 -4.21
C PRO A 44 -1.37 9.24 -3.12
N CYS A 45 -0.98 9.02 -1.85
CA CYS A 45 -1.91 9.13 -0.74
C CYS A 45 -2.51 10.55 -0.70
N PRO A 46 -3.84 10.70 -0.70
CA PRO A 46 -4.47 12.02 -0.66
C PRO A 46 -4.04 12.81 0.59
N PRO A 47 -3.77 14.12 0.45
CA PRO A 47 -3.35 14.96 1.58
C PRO A 47 -4.48 15.18 2.61
N SER A 48 -5.73 14.86 2.25
CA SER A 48 -6.88 14.90 3.14
C SER A 48 -6.92 13.77 4.17
N ILE A 49 -6.13 12.70 3.98
CA ILE A 49 -6.07 11.56 4.89
C ILE A 49 -4.91 11.79 5.86
N PRO A 50 -5.19 12.01 7.16
CA PRO A 50 -4.13 12.26 8.12
C PRO A 50 -3.40 10.94 8.45
N PRO A 51 -2.13 11.00 8.88
CA PRO A 51 -1.34 9.81 9.18
C PRO A 51 -1.99 8.84 10.18
N GLU A 52 -2.75 9.35 11.16
CA GLU A 52 -3.44 8.51 12.15
C GLU A 52 -4.55 7.63 11.53
N GLN A 53 -5.07 8.00 10.36
CA GLN A 53 -6.06 7.25 9.58
C GLN A 53 -5.41 6.37 8.51
N THR A 54 -4.08 6.24 8.52
CA THR A 54 -3.35 5.36 7.61
C THR A 54 -2.78 4.15 8.34
N ILE A 55 -2.54 3.08 7.59
CA ILE A 55 -1.81 1.90 8.07
C ILE A 55 -0.78 1.50 7.02
N ALA A 56 0.47 1.37 7.45
CA ALA A 56 1.54 0.93 6.57
C ALA A 56 1.31 -0.55 6.19
N LEU A 57 1.51 -0.87 4.91
CA LEU A 57 1.33 -2.22 4.38
C LEU A 57 2.10 -3.30 5.17
N PRO A 58 3.36 -3.09 5.62
CA PRO A 58 4.08 -4.05 6.45
C PRO A 58 3.42 -4.39 7.80
N HIS A 59 2.55 -3.53 8.31
CA HIS A 59 1.84 -3.76 9.59
C HIS A 59 0.58 -4.61 9.43
N LEU A 60 0.20 -4.94 8.19
CA LEU A 60 -0.94 -5.81 7.92
C LEU A 60 -0.55 -7.28 8.14
N PRO A 61 -1.36 -8.08 8.86
CA PRO A 61 -1.05 -9.48 9.15
C PRO A 61 -0.73 -10.32 7.89
N GLN A 62 -1.41 -10.05 6.78
CA GLN A 62 -1.19 -10.74 5.51
C GLN A 62 0.18 -10.44 4.88
N PHE A 63 0.83 -9.31 5.19
CA PHE A 63 2.15 -8.94 4.67
C PHE A 63 3.27 -9.04 5.71
N ALA A 64 2.94 -9.43 6.95
CA ALA A 64 3.89 -9.53 8.07
C ALA A 64 5.02 -10.56 7.85
N HIS A 65 4.85 -11.47 6.88
CA HIS A 65 5.84 -12.48 6.53
C HIS A 65 6.91 -11.97 5.55
N HIS A 66 6.69 -10.82 4.92
CA HIS A 66 7.68 -10.21 4.03
C HIS A 66 8.70 -9.37 4.81
N ARG A 67 9.94 -9.37 4.33
CA ARG A 67 10.99 -8.49 4.85
C ARG A 67 11.09 -7.27 3.95
N PHE A 68 10.84 -6.11 4.53
CA PHE A 68 10.96 -4.82 3.86
C PHE A 68 12.32 -4.17 4.21
N PRO A 69 13.01 -3.50 3.26
CA PRO A 69 12.65 -3.35 1.85
C PRO A 69 12.74 -4.68 1.09
N LEU A 70 11.86 -4.87 0.11
CA LEU A 70 11.74 -6.14 -0.60
C LEU A 70 12.99 -6.43 -1.40
N ARG A 71 13.50 -7.65 -1.28
CA ARG A 71 14.62 -8.12 -2.09
C ARG A 71 14.15 -9.28 -2.95
N ARG A 72 14.48 -9.22 -4.25
CA ARG A 72 14.14 -10.30 -5.20
C ARG A 72 14.70 -11.65 -4.76
N GLU A 73 15.80 -11.67 -4.00
CA GLU A 73 16.42 -12.88 -3.46
C GLU A 73 15.53 -13.62 -2.44
N ASP A 74 14.63 -12.93 -1.76
CA ASP A 74 13.73 -13.52 -0.75
C ASP A 74 12.54 -14.29 -1.38
N TYR A 75 12.38 -14.25 -2.71
CA TYR A 75 11.24 -14.82 -3.46
C TYR A 75 11.67 -15.87 -4.50
N ARG A 76 12.87 -16.45 -4.36
CA ARG A 76 13.43 -17.45 -5.28
C ARG A 76 13.10 -18.89 -4.90
#